data_AF-A0A174QMC5-F1
#
_entry.id   AF-A0A174QMC5-F1
#
_cell.length_a   1.000
_cell.length_b   1.000
_cell.length_c   1.000
_cell.angle_alpha   90.00
_cell.angle_beta   90.00
_cell.angle_gamma   90.00
#
_symmetry.space_group_name_H-M   'P 1'
#
loop_
_entity.id
_entity.type
_entity.pdbx_description
1 polymer ?
#
loop_
_entity_poly.entity_id
_entity_poly.type
_entity_poly.pdbx_seq_one_letter_code
_entity_poly.pdbx_strand_id
1 'polypeptide(L)'
;MNFSGIIEMDEIPAIQELLKDAKSFCCYGFDCYERYWDITDEEYLAQLETKREEITHEILERCRTKRKNLYITGPVALNVAQKFSVHRLCDKEGKHNLANRFVGELMEQLVQDGLLVTTKTRNGPGVRTATDAEISSPLPGQQQMTL
;
A
#
# COMPACT_ATOMS: atom_id res chain seq x y z
N MET A 1 -15.34 -30.46 14.26
CA MET A 1 -15.95 -29.12 14.22
C MET A 1 -14.84 -28.13 14.43
N ASN A 2 -14.75 -27.09 13.61
CA ASN A 2 -13.69 -26.09 13.72
C ASN A 2 -14.32 -24.76 14.12
N PHE A 3 -13.72 -24.08 15.07
CA PHE A 3 -14.09 -22.73 15.45
C PHE A 3 -12.96 -21.79 15.06
N SER A 4 -13.29 -20.69 14.40
CA SER A 4 -12.34 -19.63 14.08
C SER A 4 -12.93 -18.30 14.53
N GLY A 5 -12.06 -17.45 15.02
CA GLY A 5 -12.42 -16.16 15.58
C GLY A 5 -11.20 -15.26 15.64
N ILE A 6 -11.45 -13.98 15.88
CA ILE A 6 -10.40 -12.99 16.09
C ILE A 6 -10.15 -12.95 17.60
N ILE A 7 -8.88 -13.09 17.97
CA ILE A 7 -8.42 -13.20 19.36
C ILE A 7 -7.20 -12.31 19.49
N GLU A 8 -7.10 -11.59 20.61
CA GLU A 8 -5.89 -10.85 20.94
C GLU A 8 -4.71 -11.81 21.15
N MET A 9 -3.55 -11.52 20.57
CA MET A 9 -2.41 -12.46 20.59
C MET A 9 -1.99 -12.86 22.01
N ASP A 10 -2.11 -11.95 22.97
CA ASP A 10 -1.72 -12.15 24.36
C ASP A 10 -2.71 -13.05 25.13
N GLU A 11 -3.95 -13.20 24.63
CA GLU A 11 -4.97 -14.08 25.21
C GLU A 11 -4.84 -15.53 24.74
N ILE A 12 -4.10 -15.78 23.65
CA ILE A 12 -3.95 -17.12 23.06
C ILE A 12 -3.50 -18.15 24.10
N PRO A 13 -2.46 -17.92 24.93
CA PRO A 13 -2.01 -18.90 25.93
C PRO A 13 -3.11 -19.22 26.95
N ALA A 14 -3.87 -18.22 27.42
CA ALA A 14 -4.93 -18.42 28.40
C ALA A 14 -6.08 -19.27 27.83
N ILE A 15 -6.44 -19.04 26.56
CA ILE A 15 -7.46 -19.81 25.85
C ILE A 15 -6.97 -21.26 25.64
N GLN A 16 -5.70 -21.45 25.27
CA GLN A 16 -5.12 -22.78 25.13
C GLN A 16 -5.17 -23.58 26.43
N GLU A 17 -4.84 -22.96 27.56
CA GLU A 17 -4.95 -23.59 28.89
C GLU A 17 -6.40 -23.95 29.21
N LEU A 18 -7.34 -23.02 29.02
CA LEU A 18 -8.77 -23.26 29.27
C LEU A 18 -9.32 -24.45 28.46
N LEU A 19 -8.89 -24.57 27.20
CA LEU A 19 -9.37 -25.62 26.29
C LEU A 19 -8.75 -27.00 26.58
N LYS A 20 -7.61 -27.07 27.26
CA LYS A 20 -7.03 -28.35 27.73
C LYS A 20 -7.87 -28.99 28.82
N ASP A 21 -8.48 -28.18 29.68
CA ASP A 21 -9.28 -28.65 30.82
C ASP A 21 -10.76 -28.94 30.47
N ALA A 22 -11.12 -28.82 29.19
CA ALA A 22 -12.47 -29.07 28.71
C ALA A 22 -12.88 -30.54 28.91
N LYS A 23 -14.07 -30.77 29.50
CA LYS A 23 -14.59 -32.12 29.80
C LYS A 23 -15.54 -32.68 28.74
N SER A 24 -16.14 -31.82 27.93
CA SER A 24 -17.14 -32.18 26.92
C SER A 24 -16.57 -32.39 25.52
N PHE A 25 -15.31 -31.99 25.30
CA PHE A 25 -14.60 -32.16 24.03
C PHE A 25 -13.08 -32.19 24.28
N CYS A 26 -12.32 -32.64 23.28
CA CYS A 26 -10.87 -32.57 23.27
C CYS A 26 -10.40 -31.60 22.20
N CYS A 27 -9.48 -30.69 22.55
CA CYS A 27 -8.82 -29.81 21.60
C CYS A 27 -7.61 -30.53 20.98
N TYR A 28 -7.58 -30.66 19.65
CA TYR A 28 -6.52 -31.39 18.93
C TYR A 28 -5.39 -30.49 18.38
N GLY A 29 -5.62 -29.18 18.28
CA GLY A 29 -4.65 -28.26 17.72
C GLY A 29 -5.16 -26.83 17.63
N PHE A 30 -4.22 -25.91 17.46
CA PHE A 30 -4.45 -24.48 17.30
C PHE A 30 -3.70 -24.00 16.06
N ASP A 31 -4.25 -23.01 15.38
CA ASP A 31 -3.59 -22.37 14.24
C ASP A 31 -3.85 -20.86 14.27
N CYS A 32 -2.89 -20.10 13.76
CA CYS A 32 -2.95 -18.65 13.61
C CYS A 32 -2.54 -18.32 12.18
N TYR A 33 -3.51 -18.05 11.32
CA TYR A 33 -3.29 -17.93 9.88
C TYR A 33 -3.37 -16.47 9.37
N GLU A 34 -3.97 -15.55 10.13
CA GLU A 34 -4.13 -14.15 9.77
C GLU A 34 -3.81 -13.24 10.96
N ARG A 35 -3.12 -12.13 10.68
CA ARG A 35 -2.84 -11.08 11.67
C ARG A 35 -3.52 -9.80 11.25
N TYR A 36 -4.30 -9.23 12.19
CA TYR A 36 -4.99 -7.97 12.01
C TYR A 36 -4.43 -6.94 12.99
N TRP A 37 -4.29 -5.71 12.51
CA TRP A 37 -4.04 -4.55 13.35
C TRP A 37 -5.38 -3.95 13.76
N ASP A 38 -5.56 -3.74 15.06
CA ASP A 38 -6.69 -2.98 15.59
C ASP A 38 -6.33 -1.49 15.56
N ILE A 39 -6.46 -0.90 14.36
CA ILE A 39 -6.22 0.53 14.10
C ILE A 39 -7.34 1.07 13.23
N THR A 40 -7.69 2.34 13.42
CA THR A 40 -8.72 2.99 12.60
C THR A 40 -8.21 3.33 11.19
N ASP A 41 -9.11 3.80 10.32
CA ASP A 41 -8.76 4.35 9.01
C ASP A 41 -7.86 5.59 9.16
N GLU A 42 -8.16 6.45 10.11
CA GLU A 42 -7.42 7.69 10.38
C GLU A 42 -6.01 7.41 10.91
N GLU A 43 -5.88 6.48 11.87
CA GLU A 43 -4.58 6.06 12.40
C GLU A 43 -3.72 5.43 11.31
N TYR A 44 -4.34 4.61 10.45
CA TYR A 44 -3.63 4.01 9.34
C TYR A 44 -3.16 5.05 8.30
N LEU A 45 -4.01 6.01 7.95
CA LEU A 45 -3.62 7.13 7.08
C LEU A 45 -2.49 7.96 7.70
N ALA A 46 -2.54 8.22 9.01
CA ALA A 46 -1.46 8.89 9.71
C ALA A 46 -0.14 8.09 9.64
N GLN A 47 -0.20 6.75 9.75
CA GLN A 47 0.99 5.90 9.54
C GLN A 47 1.54 5.99 8.11
N LEU A 48 0.66 5.98 7.09
CA LEU A 48 1.09 6.18 5.70
C LEU A 48 1.74 7.55 5.51
N GLU A 49 1.19 8.58 6.15
CA GLU A 49 1.73 9.94 6.14
C GLU A 49 3.13 10.01 6.75
N THR A 50 3.36 9.37 7.90
CA THR A 50 4.71 9.31 8.51
C THR A 50 5.74 8.61 7.62
N LYS A 51 5.29 7.77 6.69
CA LYS A 51 6.13 7.06 5.71
C LYS A 51 6.11 7.70 4.33
N ARG A 52 5.52 8.90 4.17
CA ARG A 52 5.36 9.57 2.87
C ARG A 52 6.67 9.64 2.09
N GLU A 53 7.78 10.01 2.74
CA GLU A 53 9.09 10.08 2.09
C GLU A 53 9.59 8.71 1.61
N GLU A 54 9.41 7.66 2.41
CA GLU A 54 9.78 6.29 2.05
C GLU A 54 8.95 5.78 0.87
N ILE A 55 7.63 6.02 0.90
CA ILE A 55 6.71 5.67 -0.18
C ILE A 55 7.09 6.44 -1.45
N THR A 56 7.40 7.73 -1.34
CA THR A 56 7.86 8.57 -2.45
C THR A 56 9.12 8.00 -3.08
N HIS A 57 10.11 7.65 -2.26
CA HIS A 57 11.34 7.04 -2.74
C HIS A 57 11.08 5.72 -3.48
N GLU A 58 10.23 4.84 -2.92
CA GLU A 58 9.85 3.59 -3.58
C GLU A 58 9.16 3.84 -4.93
N ILE A 59 8.24 4.81 -5.04
CA ILE A 59 7.59 5.18 -6.31
C ILE A 59 8.65 5.60 -7.34
N LEU A 60 9.56 6.51 -6.95
CA LEU A 60 10.57 7.06 -7.85
C LEU A 60 11.59 6.00 -8.28
N GLU A 61 12.01 5.11 -7.39
CA GLU A 61 12.88 3.99 -7.74
C GLU A 61 12.19 3.02 -8.68
N ARG A 62 10.93 2.69 -8.39
CA ARG A 62 10.16 1.75 -9.21
C ARG A 62 9.82 2.31 -10.57
N CYS A 63 9.72 3.64 -10.70
CA CYS A 63 9.54 4.38 -11.96
C CYS A 63 10.87 4.73 -12.67
N ARG A 64 12.03 4.43 -12.08
CA ARG A 64 13.33 4.81 -12.62
C ARG A 64 13.67 3.97 -13.85
N THR A 65 13.92 4.63 -14.98
CA THR A 65 14.32 3.95 -16.23
C THR A 65 15.66 4.48 -16.73
N LYS A 66 16.43 3.62 -17.43
CA LYS A 66 17.74 3.99 -17.99
C LYS A 66 17.66 4.94 -19.19
N ARG A 67 16.50 4.99 -19.86
CA ARG A 67 16.32 5.70 -21.13
C ARG A 67 15.10 6.63 -21.03
N LYS A 68 15.24 7.86 -21.50
CA LYS A 68 14.17 8.88 -21.48
C LYS A 68 12.89 8.49 -22.22
N ASN A 69 12.99 7.61 -23.23
CA ASN A 69 11.84 7.14 -24.00
C ASN A 69 11.23 5.83 -23.47
N LEU A 70 11.80 5.25 -22.41
CA LEU A 70 11.28 4.03 -21.79
C LEU A 70 10.37 4.41 -20.63
N TYR A 71 9.11 4.00 -20.74
CA TYR A 71 8.07 4.21 -19.73
C TYR A 71 7.62 2.86 -19.19
N ILE A 72 7.34 2.84 -17.89
CA ILE A 72 6.79 1.69 -17.21
C ILE A 72 5.27 1.74 -17.36
N THR A 73 4.72 0.69 -17.94
CA THR A 73 3.30 0.50 -18.13
C THR A 73 2.83 -0.61 -17.20
N GLY A 74 1.79 -0.35 -16.41
CA GLY A 74 1.26 -1.32 -15.44
C GLY A 74 0.84 -0.65 -14.14
N PRO A 75 0.32 -1.43 -13.17
CA PRO A 75 -0.27 -0.90 -11.95
C PRO A 75 0.80 -0.57 -10.90
N VAL A 76 1.66 0.43 -11.18
CA VAL A 76 2.75 0.83 -10.28
C VAL A 76 2.22 1.20 -8.89
N ALA A 77 1.16 2.02 -8.83
CA ALA A 77 0.52 2.42 -7.58
C ALA A 77 0.09 1.22 -6.73
N LEU A 78 -0.54 0.21 -7.35
CA LEU A 78 -0.97 -1.01 -6.65
C LEU A 78 0.23 -1.77 -6.06
N ASN A 79 1.30 -1.94 -6.85
CA ASN A 79 2.49 -2.67 -6.42
C ASN A 79 3.18 -1.99 -5.23
N VAL A 80 3.27 -0.65 -5.26
CA VAL A 80 3.82 0.13 -4.14
C VAL A 80 2.88 0.05 -2.95
N ALA A 81 1.58 0.28 -3.13
CA ALA A 81 0.59 0.22 -2.06
C ALA A 81 0.61 -1.13 -1.33
N GLN A 82 0.71 -2.25 -2.06
CA GLN A 82 0.81 -3.58 -1.46
C GLN A 82 1.99 -3.74 -0.50
N LYS A 83 3.11 -3.04 -0.73
CA LYS A 83 4.29 -3.07 0.15
C LYS A 83 4.01 -2.39 1.51
N PHE A 84 3.15 -1.38 1.51
CA PHE A 84 2.80 -0.59 2.70
C PHE A 84 1.46 -0.97 3.31
N SER A 85 0.69 -1.84 2.65
CA SER A 85 -0.59 -2.33 3.12
C SER A 85 -0.48 -3.17 4.38
N VAL A 86 -1.31 -2.84 5.37
CA VAL A 86 -1.49 -3.66 6.58
C VAL A 86 -2.92 -4.21 6.62
N HIS A 87 -3.07 -5.45 7.12
CA HIS A 87 -4.39 -6.06 7.32
C HIS A 87 -4.98 -5.51 8.62
N ARG A 88 -6.19 -4.95 8.56
CA ARG A 88 -6.80 -4.23 9.68
C ARG A 88 -8.12 -4.84 10.06
N LEU A 89 -8.45 -4.82 11.34
CA LEU A 89 -9.66 -5.43 11.86
C LEU A 89 -10.92 -4.77 11.27
N CYS A 90 -10.91 -3.45 11.19
CA CYS A 90 -11.99 -2.64 10.62
C CYS A 90 -12.18 -2.81 9.10
N ASP A 91 -11.17 -3.34 8.39
CA ASP A 91 -11.16 -3.53 6.94
C ASP A 91 -10.69 -4.96 6.60
N LYS A 92 -11.32 -5.94 7.24
CA LYS A 92 -10.95 -7.36 7.13
C LYS A 92 -10.94 -7.86 5.68
N GLU A 93 -11.83 -7.34 4.84
CA GLU A 93 -11.96 -7.72 3.43
C GLU A 93 -11.07 -6.86 2.49
N GLY A 94 -10.33 -5.90 3.03
CA GLY A 94 -9.44 -5.02 2.26
C GLY A 94 -10.15 -4.11 1.27
N LYS A 95 -11.41 -3.76 1.54
CA LYS A 95 -12.29 -2.99 0.65
C LYS A 95 -12.05 -1.48 0.74
N HIS A 96 -11.48 -0.97 1.83
CA HIS A 96 -11.31 0.48 2.00
C HIS A 96 -10.23 1.03 1.06
N ASN A 97 -9.27 0.19 0.65
CA ASN A 97 -8.27 0.48 -0.38
C ASN A 97 -7.43 1.75 -0.10
N LEU A 98 -7.23 2.08 1.18
CA LEU A 98 -6.63 3.36 1.61
C LEU A 98 -5.18 3.53 1.13
N ALA A 99 -4.34 2.48 1.21
CA ALA A 99 -2.96 2.57 0.72
C ALA A 99 -2.90 2.85 -0.78
N ASN A 100 -3.79 2.25 -1.57
CA ASN A 100 -3.81 2.46 -3.02
C ASN A 100 -4.25 3.89 -3.36
N ARG A 101 -5.27 4.42 -2.67
CA ARG A 101 -5.68 5.82 -2.81
C ARG A 101 -4.55 6.77 -2.44
N PHE A 102 -3.94 6.56 -1.27
CA PHE A 102 -2.83 7.38 -0.79
C PHE A 102 -1.64 7.40 -1.78
N VAL A 103 -1.23 6.22 -2.25
CA VAL A 103 -0.14 6.11 -3.24
C VAL A 103 -0.55 6.73 -4.58
N GLY A 104 -1.80 6.56 -5.02
CA GLY A 104 -2.32 7.17 -6.23
C GLY A 104 -2.28 8.71 -6.19
N GLU A 105 -2.79 9.30 -5.11
CA GLU A 105 -2.75 10.74 -4.86
C GLU A 105 -1.31 11.26 -4.78
N LEU A 106 -0.42 10.52 -4.10
CA LEU A 106 1.00 10.87 -4.05
C LEU A 106 1.66 10.80 -5.43
N MET A 107 1.33 9.81 -6.27
CA MET A 107 1.82 9.74 -7.65
C MET A 107 1.32 10.93 -8.49
N GLU A 108 0.06 11.32 -8.36
CA GLU A 108 -0.49 12.50 -9.03
C GLU A 108 0.26 13.77 -8.62
N GLN A 109 0.55 13.92 -7.32
CA GLN A 109 1.34 15.04 -6.80
C GLN A 109 2.77 15.03 -7.38
N LEU A 110 3.44 13.88 -7.44
CA LEU A 110 4.77 13.77 -8.05
C LEU A 110 4.79 14.10 -9.54
N VAL A 111 3.68 13.87 -10.25
CA VAL A 111 3.54 14.33 -11.65
C VAL A 111 3.39 15.84 -11.71
N GLN A 112 2.61 16.45 -10.82
CA GLN A 112 2.45 17.90 -10.74
C GLN A 112 3.76 18.61 -10.37
N ASP A 113 4.55 18.01 -9.48
CA ASP A 113 5.86 18.49 -9.06
C ASP A 113 6.96 18.27 -10.12
N GLY A 114 6.62 17.60 -11.23
CA GLY A 114 7.55 17.31 -12.34
C GLY A 114 8.58 16.23 -12.02
N LEU A 115 8.42 15.49 -10.92
CA LEU A 115 9.29 14.37 -10.53
C LEU A 115 8.94 13.08 -11.28
N LEU A 116 7.68 12.95 -11.71
CA LEU A 116 7.22 11.88 -12.59
C LEU A 116 6.77 12.45 -13.94
N VAL A 117 7.13 11.75 -15.01
CA VAL A 117 6.70 12.05 -16.37
C VAL A 117 5.76 10.96 -16.86
N THR A 118 4.58 11.36 -17.31
CA THR A 118 3.57 10.43 -17.86
C THR A 118 3.43 10.60 -19.37
N THR A 119 3.06 9.52 -20.06
CA THR A 119 2.75 9.56 -21.49
C THR A 119 1.73 8.49 -21.87
N LYS A 120 1.10 8.64 -23.04
CA LYS A 120 0.25 7.59 -23.62
C LYS A 120 1.14 6.67 -24.46
N THR A 121 1.22 5.40 -24.06
CA THR A 121 1.92 4.36 -24.83
C THR A 121 0.91 3.44 -25.53
N ARG A 122 1.40 2.57 -26.43
CA ARG A 122 0.58 1.52 -27.05
C ARG A 122 -0.04 0.55 -26.02
N ASN A 123 0.59 0.40 -24.85
CA ASN A 123 0.15 -0.51 -23.79
C ASN A 123 -0.63 0.21 -22.67
N GLY A 124 -1.04 1.47 -22.90
CA GLY A 124 -1.73 2.31 -21.92
C GLY A 124 -0.86 3.43 -21.34
N PRO A 125 -1.28 4.05 -20.23
CA PRO A 125 -0.51 5.09 -19.55
C PRO A 125 0.85 4.55 -19.11
N GLY A 126 1.91 5.24 -19.52
CA GLY A 126 3.28 4.96 -19.10
C GLY A 126 3.77 6.04 -18.15
N VAL A 127 4.54 5.64 -17.14
CA VAL A 127 5.16 6.54 -16.16
C VAL A 127 6.66 6.29 -16.08
N ARG A 128 7.44 7.33 -15.84
CA ARG A 128 8.85 7.23 -15.48
C ARG A 128 9.25 8.36 -14.54
N THR A 129 10.35 8.19 -13.83
CA THR A 129 10.99 9.26 -13.08
C THR A 129 11.63 10.28 -14.04
N ALA A 130 11.49 11.55 -13.70
CA ALA A 130 12.13 12.64 -14.43
C ALA A 130 13.66 12.53 -14.28
N THR A 131 14.37 12.95 -15.32
CA THR A 131 15.84 13.06 -15.25
C THR A 131 16.24 14.33 -14.51
N ASP A 132 17.45 14.38 -13.93
CA ASP A 132 17.95 15.56 -13.20
C ASP A 132 17.87 16.85 -14.04
N ALA A 133 18.06 16.73 -15.36
CA ALA A 133 17.92 17.83 -16.31
C ALA A 133 16.47 18.32 -16.46
N GLU A 134 15.48 17.43 -16.37
CA GLU A 134 14.05 17.77 -16.44
C GLU A 134 13.55 18.37 -15.13
N ILE A 135 14.09 17.92 -13.99
CA ILE A 135 13.78 18.48 -12.67
C ILE A 135 14.33 19.91 -12.55
N SER A 136 15.54 20.15 -13.08
CA SER A 136 16.19 21.47 -13.05
C SER A 136 15.64 22.45 -14.10
N SER A 137 14.83 22.00 -15.04
CA SER A 137 14.26 22.80 -16.12
C SER A 137 12.87 22.27 -16.48
N PRO A 138 11.82 22.74 -15.79
CA PRO A 138 10.45 22.25 -15.97
C PRO A 138 10.05 22.37 -17.45
N LEU A 139 9.56 21.28 -18.03
CA LEU A 139 9.12 21.26 -19.42
C LEU A 139 7.96 22.27 -19.62
N PRO A 140 8.01 23.14 -20.64
CA PRO A 140 6.89 24.00 -20.97
C PRO A 140 5.75 23.15 -21.52
N GLY A 141 4.80 22.75 -20.68
CA GLY A 141 3.64 21.95 -21.11
C GLY A 141 2.80 21.25 -20.04
N GLN A 142 3.14 21.33 -18.75
CA GLN A 142 2.28 20.76 -17.69
C GLN A 142 1.38 21.75 -16.95
N GLN A 143 1.38 23.03 -17.36
CA GLN A 143 0.32 23.96 -16.96
C GLN A 143 -0.84 23.86 -17.94
N GLN A 144 -1.88 23.09 -17.61
CA GLN A 144 -3.30 23.47 -17.72
C GLN A 144 -4.22 22.26 -17.57
N MET A 145 -4.74 22.08 -16.36
CA MET A 145 -6.13 21.67 -16.15
C MET A 145 -6.59 22.19 -14.79
N THR A 146 -6.59 23.52 -14.63
CA THR A 146 -7.46 24.18 -13.66
C THR A 146 -8.84 24.27 -14.29
N LEU A 147 -9.82 23.60 -13.67
CA LEU A 147 -11.26 23.85 -13.88
C LEU A 147 -11.62 25.26 -13.43
#